data_AF-H3SM94-F1
#
_entry.id   AF-H3SM94-F1
#
_cell.length_a   1.000
_cell.length_b   1.000
_cell.length_c   1.000
_cell.angle_alpha   90.00
_cell.angle_beta   90.00
_cell.angle_gamma   90.00
#
_symmetry.space_group_name_H-M   'P 1'
#
loop_
_entity.id
_entity.type
_entity.pdbx_description
1 polymer ?
#
loop_
_entity_poly.entity_id
_entity_poly.type
_entity_poly.pdbx_seq_one_letter_code
_entity_poly.pdbx_strand_id
1 'polypeptide(L)'
;MKEIIQFKKGVLGLCVMVLINQRDRYGFELAQQISKHVEVAEGALYPVLRRMVADGHCTTYLQESTEGPPRKYYKLTPAGKAYMMELVSEWEKFVDGVQRLLEATGDGDQAQDNEDNGGEAVREEAEGNV
;
A
#
# COMPACT_ATOMS: atom_id res chain seq x y z
N MET A 1 0.26 -5.62 -17.56
CA MET A 1 1.13 -4.49 -17.14
C MET A 1 0.41 -3.15 -17.04
N LYS A 2 -0.47 -2.76 -17.98
CA LYS A 2 -1.17 -1.45 -17.96
C LYS A 2 -1.94 -1.19 -16.65
N GLU A 3 -2.68 -2.18 -16.15
CA GLU A 3 -3.45 -2.04 -14.90
C GLU A 3 -2.57 -1.80 -13.67
N ILE A 4 -1.49 -2.56 -13.53
CA ILE A 4 -0.51 -2.39 -12.43
C ILE A 4 0.05 -0.96 -12.42
N ILE A 5 0.31 -0.39 -13.61
CA ILE A 5 0.81 0.99 -13.73
C ILE A 5 -0.25 2.01 -13.28
N GLN A 6 -1.53 1.81 -13.58
CA GLN A 6 -2.60 2.71 -13.14
C GLN A 6 -2.79 2.68 -11.62
N PHE A 7 -2.72 1.50 -11.01
CA PHE A 7 -2.79 1.36 -9.56
C PHE A 7 -1.67 2.14 -8.86
N LYS A 8 -0.42 1.94 -9.29
CA LYS A 8 0.74 2.64 -8.74
C LYS A 8 0.67 4.17 -8.94
N LYS A 9 0.14 4.63 -10.08
CA LYS A 9 -0.11 6.07 -10.32
C LYS A 9 -1.17 6.64 -9.40
N GLY A 10 -2.23 5.86 -9.10
CA GLY A 10 -3.31 6.28 -8.21
C GLY A 10 -2.84 6.55 -6.79
N VAL A 11 -1.95 5.69 -6.25
CA VAL A 11 -1.45 5.81 -4.87
C VAL A 11 -0.30 6.81 -4.71
N LEU A 12 0.38 7.20 -5.80
CA LEU A 12 1.54 8.09 -5.75
C LEU A 12 1.27 9.40 -5.00
N GLY A 13 0.08 9.98 -5.22
CA GLY A 13 -0.32 11.21 -4.53
C GLY A 13 -0.36 11.03 -3.00
N LEU A 14 -0.96 9.94 -2.53
CA LEU A 14 -1.00 9.61 -1.10
C LEU A 14 0.41 9.43 -0.53
N CYS A 15 1.29 8.69 -1.21
CA CYS A 15 2.68 8.48 -0.77
C CYS A 15 3.43 9.81 -0.59
N VAL A 16 3.28 10.73 -1.54
CA VAL A 16 3.91 12.06 -1.48
C VAL A 16 3.40 12.85 -0.28
N MET A 17 2.07 12.89 -0.07
CA MET A 17 1.48 13.63 1.05
C MET A 17 1.96 13.11 2.40
N VAL A 18 1.96 11.78 2.59
CA VAL A 18 2.43 11.14 3.83
C VAL A 18 3.88 11.51 4.14
N LEU A 19 4.76 11.51 3.13
CA LEU A 19 6.16 11.87 3.33
C LEU A 19 6.36 13.35 3.68
N ILE A 20 5.60 14.26 3.04
CA ILE A 20 5.65 15.70 3.33
C ILE A 20 5.06 16.00 4.72
N ASN A 21 4.03 15.25 5.17
CA ASN A 21 3.45 15.43 6.49
C ASN A 21 4.43 15.13 7.63
N GLN A 22 5.38 14.22 7.42
CA GLN A 22 6.43 13.93 8.42
C GLN A 22 7.41 15.09 8.57
N ARG A 23 7.80 15.68 7.44
CA ARG A 23 8.59 16.92 7.35
C ARG A 23 8.56 17.43 5.92
N ASP A 24 8.77 18.74 5.76
CA ASP A 24 8.92 19.36 4.46
C ASP A 24 10.08 18.71 3.68
N ARG A 25 9.87 18.42 2.40
CA ARG A 25 10.83 17.69 1.54
C ARG A 25 10.91 18.33 0.16
N TYR A 26 12.07 18.21 -0.48
CA TYR A 26 12.26 18.62 -1.89
C TYR A 26 12.04 17.43 -2.84
N GLY A 27 11.77 17.73 -4.11
CA GLY A 27 11.30 16.74 -5.10
C GLY A 27 12.18 15.50 -5.25
N PHE A 28 13.50 15.67 -5.34
CA PHE A 28 14.41 14.53 -5.46
C PHE A 28 14.41 13.63 -4.22
N GLU A 29 14.31 14.21 -3.03
CA GLU A 29 14.22 13.44 -1.79
C GLU A 29 12.95 12.58 -1.76
N LEU A 30 11.82 13.15 -2.18
CA LEU A 30 10.55 12.43 -2.32
C LEU A 30 10.67 11.26 -3.29
N ALA A 31 11.26 11.48 -4.47
CA ALA A 31 11.49 10.43 -5.45
C ALA A 31 12.31 9.28 -4.87
N GLN A 32 13.40 9.60 -4.16
CA GLN A 32 14.29 8.61 -3.56
C GLN A 32 13.62 7.81 -2.43
N GLN A 33 12.77 8.44 -1.61
CA GLN A 33 12.08 7.71 -0.54
C GLN A 33 10.95 6.84 -1.09
N ILE A 34 10.19 7.35 -2.07
CA ILE A 34 9.08 6.59 -2.67
C ILE A 34 9.60 5.36 -3.40
N SER A 35 10.70 5.48 -4.16
CA SER A 35 11.25 4.37 -4.95
C SER A 35 11.72 3.17 -4.12
N LYS A 36 11.97 3.35 -2.81
CA LYS A 36 12.29 2.25 -1.89
C LYS A 36 11.11 1.33 -1.57
N HIS A 37 9.89 1.85 -1.73
CA HIS A 37 8.66 1.16 -1.33
C HIS A 37 7.72 0.88 -2.51
N VAL A 38 7.70 1.78 -3.50
CA VAL A 38 6.81 1.71 -4.65
C VAL A 38 7.62 1.99 -5.91
N GLU A 39 7.55 1.09 -6.88
CA GLU A 39 8.16 1.30 -8.19
C GLU A 39 7.28 2.25 -9.01
N VAL A 40 7.77 3.46 -9.28
CA VAL A 40 7.02 4.49 -10.00
C VAL A 40 7.85 5.00 -11.17
N ALA A 41 7.18 5.34 -12.28
CA ALA A 41 7.86 5.96 -13.42
C ALA A 41 8.53 7.27 -13.00
N GLU A 42 9.79 7.46 -13.39
CA GLU A 42 10.66 8.58 -12.99
C GLU A 42 10.03 9.97 -13.25
N GLY A 43 9.23 10.09 -14.31
CA GLY A 43 8.53 11.32 -14.67
C GLY A 43 7.17 11.56 -13.98
N ALA A 44 6.68 10.64 -13.14
CA ALA A 44 5.32 10.73 -12.58
C ALA A 44 5.21 11.67 -11.38
N LEU A 45 6.30 11.89 -10.64
CA LEU A 45 6.28 12.66 -9.39
C LEU A 45 6.00 14.15 -9.61
N TYR A 46 6.71 14.79 -10.54
CA TYR A 46 6.63 16.24 -10.72
C TYR A 46 5.25 16.73 -11.21
N PRO A 47 4.55 16.02 -12.12
CA PRO A 47 3.16 16.32 -12.44
C PRO A 47 2.24 16.26 -11.21
N VAL A 48 2.43 15.26 -10.34
CA VAL A 48 1.66 15.12 -9.10
C VAL A 48 1.92 16.29 -8.15
N LEU A 49 3.18 16.66 -7.94
CA LEU A 49 3.56 17.81 -7.11
C LEU A 49 2.97 19.11 -7.66
N ARG A 50 3.01 19.31 -8.99
CA ARG A 50 2.44 20.49 -9.64
C ARG A 50 0.93 20.57 -9.43
N ARG A 51 0.22 19.45 -9.57
CA ARG A 51 -1.22 19.35 -9.29
C ARG A 51 -1.52 19.67 -7.83
N MET A 52 -0.80 19.09 -6.87
CA MET A 52 -1.03 19.35 -5.44
C MET A 52 -0.88 20.83 -5.05
N VAL A 53 0.06 21.53 -5.69
CA VAL A 53 0.21 22.98 -5.48
C VAL A 53 -0.96 23.75 -6.12
N ALA A 54 -1.37 23.36 -7.33
CA ALA A 54 -2.51 23.97 -8.01
C ALA A 54 -3.83 23.76 -7.25
N ASP A 55 -4.01 22.60 -6.64
CA ASP A 55 -5.19 22.23 -5.86
C ASP A 55 -5.16 22.83 -4.44
N GLY A 56 -4.08 23.54 -4.06
CA GLY A 56 -3.94 24.15 -2.73
C GLY A 56 -3.62 23.16 -1.60
N HIS A 57 -3.33 21.90 -1.90
CA HIS A 57 -2.92 20.90 -0.91
C HIS A 57 -1.47 21.09 -0.44
N CYS A 58 -0.62 21.66 -1.31
CA CYS A 58 0.78 21.95 -0.99
C CYS A 58 1.12 23.42 -1.25
N THR A 59 2.04 23.94 -0.45
CA THR A 59 2.79 25.17 -0.73
C THR A 59 4.25 24.84 -0.97
N THR A 60 4.99 25.81 -1.52
CA THR A 60 6.40 25.63 -1.81
C THR A 60 7.21 26.82 -1.37
N TYR A 61 8.44 26.57 -0.91
CA TYR A 61 9.41 27.60 -0.58
C TYR A 61 10.80 27.18 -1.05
N LEU A 62 11.69 28.15 -1.26
CA LEU A 62 13.09 27.88 -1.54
C LEU A 62 13.86 27.85 -0.22
N GLN A 63 14.75 26.87 -0.09
CA GLN A 63 15.67 26.77 1.04
C GLN A 63 17.07 26.54 0.48
N GLU A 64 18.04 27.26 1.04
CA GLU A 64 19.44 27.06 0.70
C GLU A 64 19.86 25.62 1.02
N SER A 65 20.61 25.03 0.11
CA SER A 65 21.26 23.75 0.33
C SER A 65 22.68 23.97 0.84
N THR A 66 23.16 23.04 1.65
CA THR A 66 24.57 22.98 2.09
C THR A 66 25.54 23.00 0.91
N GLU A 67 25.16 22.40 -0.22
CA GLU A 67 25.90 22.44 -1.46
C GLU A 67 24.95 22.62 -2.66
N GLY A 68 25.28 23.56 -3.55
CA GLY A 68 24.56 23.79 -4.80
C GLY A 68 23.43 24.82 -4.71
N PRO A 69 22.60 24.93 -5.77
CA PRO A 69 21.55 25.93 -5.86
C PRO A 69 20.39 25.66 -4.87
N PRO A 70 19.65 26.70 -4.46
CA PRO A 70 18.50 26.55 -3.57
C PRO A 70 17.52 25.47 -4.03
N ARG A 71 17.04 24.66 -3.08
CA ARG A 71 16.10 23.57 -3.34
C ARG A 71 14.67 24.05 -3.08
N LYS A 72 13.76 23.63 -3.96
CA LYS A 72 12.32 23.86 -3.78
C LYS A 72 11.74 22.79 -2.87
N TYR A 73 11.36 23.18 -1.66
CA TYR A 73 10.69 22.34 -0.68
C TYR A 73 9.17 22.44 -0.83
N TYR A 74 8.51 21.34 -0.50
CA TYR A 74 7.06 21.21 -0.47
C TYR A 74 6.60 21.02 0.97
N LYS A 75 5.51 21.70 1.31
CA LYS A 75 4.87 21.67 2.63
C LYS A 75 3.37 21.50 2.46
N LEU A 76 2.75 20.62 3.23
CA LEU A 76 1.30 20.49 3.24
C LEU A 76 0.64 21.73 3.83
N THR A 77 -0.45 22.16 3.22
CA THR A 77 -1.37 23.13 3.81
C THR A 77 -2.28 22.43 4.83
N PRO A 78 -3.01 23.18 5.68
CA PRO A 78 -4.04 22.59 6.53
C PRO A 78 -5.08 21.80 5.73
N ALA A 79 -5.50 22.32 4.56
CA ALA A 79 -6.40 21.62 3.65
C ALA A 79 -5.78 20.34 3.08
N GLY A 80 -4.51 20.39 2.67
CA GLY A 80 -3.78 19.22 2.19
C GLY A 80 -3.61 18.14 3.26
N LYS A 81 -3.44 18.53 4.53
CA LYS A 81 -3.38 17.59 5.65
C LYS A 81 -4.73 16.92 5.91
N ALA A 82 -5.83 17.68 5.87
CA ALA A 82 -7.18 17.13 5.98
C ALA A 82 -7.46 16.12 4.86
N TYR A 83 -7.20 16.52 3.61
CA TYR A 83 -7.38 15.67 2.44
C TYR A 83 -6.50 14.41 2.49
N MET A 84 -5.24 14.53 2.95
CA MET A 84 -4.38 13.36 3.15
C MET A 84 -4.99 12.36 4.15
N MET A 85 -5.55 12.84 5.27
CA MET A 85 -6.18 11.94 6.26
C MET A 85 -7.40 11.22 5.69
N GLU A 86 -8.22 11.91 4.88
CA GLU A 86 -9.33 11.28 4.15
C GLU A 86 -8.82 10.18 3.21
N LEU A 87 -7.79 10.48 2.41
CA LEU A 87 -7.19 9.50 1.50
C LEU A 87 -6.58 8.29 2.24
N VAL A 88 -5.94 8.50 3.39
CA VAL A 88 -5.44 7.39 4.22
C VAL A 88 -6.59 6.50 4.67
N SER A 89 -7.67 7.09 5.19
CA SER A 89 -8.82 6.32 5.68
C SER A 89 -9.50 5.54 4.56
N GLU A 90 -9.69 6.14 3.39
CA GLU A 90 -10.28 5.47 2.22
C GLU A 90 -9.36 4.36 1.69
N TRP A 91 -8.05 4.56 1.71
CA TRP A 91 -7.06 3.54 1.34
C TRP A 91 -7.12 2.33 2.26
N GLU A 92 -7.14 2.54 3.58
CA GLU A 92 -7.22 1.46 4.56
C GLU A 92 -8.48 0.61 4.36
N LYS A 93 -9.66 1.25 4.19
CA LYS A 93 -10.92 0.54 3.90
C LYS A 93 -10.85 -0.24 2.59
N PHE A 94 -10.25 0.35 1.56
CA PHE A 94 -10.11 -0.29 0.26
C PHE A 94 -9.24 -1.56 0.35
N VAL A 95 -8.06 -1.45 0.97
CA VAL A 95 -7.13 -2.58 1.13
C VAL A 95 -7.80 -3.70 1.93
N ASP A 96 -8.42 -3.37 3.05
CA ASP A 96 -9.13 -4.32 3.91
C ASP A 96 -10.31 -5.01 3.17
N GLY A 97 -11.10 -4.26 2.40
CA GLY A 97 -12.17 -4.82 1.58
C GLY A 97 -11.67 -5.78 0.49
N VAL A 98 -10.60 -5.41 -0.22
CA VAL A 98 -9.99 -6.27 -1.24
C VAL A 98 -9.36 -7.51 -0.61
N GLN A 99 -8.67 -7.37 0.52
CA GLN A 99 -8.02 -8.48 1.22
C GLN A 99 -9.05 -9.54 1.65
N ARG A 100 -10.17 -9.13 2.24
CA ARG A 100 -11.27 -10.05 2.57
C ARG A 100 -11.82 -10.81 1.37
N LEU A 101 -11.95 -10.16 0.21
CA LEU A 101 -12.43 -10.81 -0.99
C LEU A 101 -11.44 -11.86 -1.49
N LEU A 102 -10.14 -11.56 -1.44
CA LEU A 102 -9.10 -12.50 -1.83
C LEU A 102 -9.10 -13.75 -0.91
N GLU A 103 -9.20 -13.54 0.40
CA GLU A 103 -9.26 -14.61 1.40
C GLU A 103 -10.51 -15.48 1.24
N ALA A 104 -11.68 -14.86 1.09
CA ALA A 104 -12.95 -15.58 0.90
C ALA A 104 -12.96 -16.46 -0.37
N THR A 105 -12.18 -16.11 -1.38
CA THR A 105 -12.02 -16.93 -2.61
C THR A 105 -10.89 -17.96 -2.52
N GLY A 106 -10.00 -17.87 -1.52
CA GLY A 106 -8.85 -18.76 -1.33
C GLY A 106 -9.14 -20.02 -0.52
N ASP A 107 -10.21 -20.05 0.27
CA ASP A 107 -10.55 -21.16 1.18
C ASP A 107 -11.43 -22.26 0.55
N GLY A 108 -11.67 -22.22 -0.77
CA GLY A 108 -12.56 -23.14 -1.47
C GLY A 108 -11.99 -24.48 -1.93
N ASP A 109 -10.71 -24.80 -1.68
CA ASP A 109 -9.99 -25.93 -2.33
C ASP A 109 -9.33 -26.93 -1.36
N GLN A 110 -9.76 -26.98 -0.09
CA GLN A 110 -9.17 -27.91 0.92
C GLN A 110 -10.22 -28.71 1.72
N ALA A 111 -11.49 -28.76 1.28
CA ALA A 111 -12.54 -29.49 2.00
C ALA A 111 -13.21 -30.56 1.13
N GLN A 112 -12.42 -31.47 0.58
CA GLN A 112 -12.87 -32.77 0.06
C GLN A 112 -11.64 -33.67 -0.03
N ASP A 113 -11.35 -34.45 1.02
CA ASP A 113 -10.58 -35.71 0.98
C ASP A 113 -10.35 -36.27 2.40
N ASN A 114 -11.40 -36.32 3.24
CA ASN A 114 -11.33 -37.10 4.49
C ASN A 114 -12.70 -37.57 4.96
N GLU A 115 -13.44 -38.24 4.08
CA GLU A 115 -14.53 -39.14 4.48
C GLU A 115 -14.56 -40.33 3.54
N ASP A 116 -13.56 -41.22 3.61
CA ASP A 116 -13.81 -42.65 3.44
C ASP A 116 -12.66 -43.51 3.99
N ASN A 117 -12.79 -43.94 5.26
CA ASN A 117 -12.44 -45.31 5.60
C ASN A 117 -13.17 -45.74 6.87
N GLY A 118 -14.47 -45.97 6.72
CA GLY A 118 -15.26 -46.70 7.69
C GLY A 118 -15.00 -48.21 7.58
N GLY A 119 -14.32 -48.76 8.59
CA GLY A 119 -14.64 -50.07 9.15
C GLY A 119 -14.08 -51.33 8.47
N GLU A 120 -13.16 -52.00 9.16
CA GLU A 120 -13.13 -53.46 9.10
C GLU A 120 -13.01 -54.06 10.53
N ALA A 121 -14.09 -54.75 10.87
CA ALA A 121 -14.36 -55.73 11.93
C ALA A 121 -13.34 -55.96 13.06
N VAL A 122 -13.81 -55.67 14.27
CA VAL A 122 -13.42 -56.38 15.51
C VAL A 122 -13.94 -57.82 15.45
N ARG A 123 -13.04 -58.81 15.58
CA ARG A 123 -13.19 -60.05 16.39
C ARG A 123 -12.08 -61.03 16.03
N GLU A 124 -11.19 -61.34 16.98
CA GLU A 124 -11.00 -62.71 17.45
C GLU A 124 -10.27 -62.69 18.80
N GLU A 125 -10.89 -63.33 19.79
CA GLU A 125 -10.43 -63.43 21.17
C GLU A 125 -9.27 -64.42 21.25
N ALA A 126 -8.16 -63.97 21.83
CA ALA A 126 -7.07 -64.85 22.24
C ALA A 126 -7.10 -65.00 23.77
N GLU A 127 -7.77 -66.05 24.26
CA GLU A 127 -7.49 -66.61 25.57
C GLU A 127 -7.21 -68.10 25.42
N GLY A 128 -5.93 -68.45 25.51
CA GLY A 128 -5.51 -69.78 25.91
C GLY A 128 -4.75 -69.68 27.22
N ASN A 129 -5.20 -70.38 28.26
CA ASN A 129 -4.31 -71.13 29.14
C ASN A 129 -5.09 -71.99 30.16
N VAL A 130 -4.82 -73.31 30.08
CA VAL A 130 -4.67 -74.31 31.16
C VAL A 130 -5.74 -74.41 32.25
#